data_AF-A0A1G2R0V8-F1
#
_entry.id   AF-A0A1G2R0V8-F1
#
_cell.length_a   1.000
_cell.length_b   1.000
_cell.length_c   1.000
_cell.angle_alpha   90.00
_cell.angle_beta   90.00
_cell.angle_gamma   90.00
#
_symmetry.space_group_name_H-M   'P 1'
#
loop_
_entity.id
_entity.type
_entity.pdbx_description
1 polymer ?
#
loop_
_entity_poly.entity_id
_entity_poly.type
_entity_poly.pdbx_seq_one_letter_code
_entity_poly.pdbx_strand_id
1 'polypeptide(L)'
;MNDQKGFVNIIVIIGIVILAGIAGYFILNQRTLSPAPIPSPTPSPTPTPTSQGNLGKPEPQMALSPYIEFEASVISLSLDKSRNYYEGEQLVSVPNDVAVIRIDKIVETGGSSNFDWTSVGVEKGKNVSLDFKYTVRPTKIITLVGETTQSGDTVSRNILPTKITFENNYFVFREDGNSETETTLPGLQVGSKFKTKLWNGFEIKVGQYQIIP
;
A
#
# COMPACT_ATOMS: atom_id res chain seq x y z
N MET A 1 65.48 -3.11 14.82
CA MET A 1 64.86 -1.92 14.20
C MET A 1 65.06 -2.02 12.69
N ASN A 2 64.04 -2.42 11.93
CA ASN A 2 63.87 -2.11 10.49
C ASN A 2 62.52 -2.60 9.88
N ASP A 3 61.68 -3.33 10.61
CA ASP A 3 60.40 -3.86 10.06
C ASP A 3 59.27 -2.83 9.95
N GLN A 4 59.40 -1.65 10.59
CA GLN A 4 58.36 -0.63 10.59
C GLN A 4 58.20 0.05 9.22
N LYS A 5 59.25 0.09 8.39
CA LYS A 5 59.18 0.68 7.02
C LYS A 5 58.39 -0.21 6.04
N GLY A 6 58.45 -1.54 6.21
CA GLY A 6 57.70 -2.48 5.36
C GLY A 6 56.19 -2.43 5.60
N PHE A 7 55.78 -2.37 6.87
CA PHE A 7 54.35 -2.30 7.25
C PHE A 7 53.67 -1.01 6.81
N VAL A 8 54.36 0.13 6.90
CA VAL A 8 53.80 1.42 6.44
C VAL A 8 53.55 1.41 4.93
N ASN A 9 54.47 0.86 4.14
CA ASN A 9 54.27 0.74 2.69
C ASN A 9 53.07 -0.16 2.35
N ILE A 10 52.87 -1.26 3.09
CA ILE A 10 51.73 -2.15 2.88
C ILE A 10 50.40 -1.44 3.18
N ILE A 11 50.32 -0.71 4.30
CA ILE A 11 49.10 0.04 4.67
C ILE A 11 48.78 1.12 3.63
N VAL A 12 49.79 1.84 3.14
CA VAL A 12 49.61 2.87 2.11
C VAL A 12 49.11 2.27 0.80
N ILE A 13 49.63 1.13 0.37
CA ILE A 13 49.19 0.46 -0.86
C ILE A 13 47.73 -0.01 -0.73
N ILE A 14 47.36 -0.62 0.39
CA ILE A 14 45.97 -1.06 0.64
C ILE A 14 45.02 0.14 0.62
N GLY A 15 45.40 1.26 1.25
CA GLY A 15 44.61 2.49 1.22
C GLY A 15 44.37 3.03 -0.19
N ILE A 16 45.41 3.04 -1.04
CA ILE A 16 45.31 3.48 -2.44
C ILE A 16 44.40 2.55 -3.25
N VAL A 17 44.51 1.23 -3.06
CA VAL A 17 43.66 0.25 -3.77
C VAL A 17 42.18 0.40 -3.38
N ILE A 18 41.89 0.62 -2.10
CA ILE A 18 40.51 0.86 -1.63
C ILE A 18 39.96 2.17 -2.21
N LEU A 19 40.74 3.26 -2.19
CA LEU A 19 40.34 4.55 -2.77
C LEU A 19 40.10 4.45 -4.28
N ALA A 20 40.98 3.78 -5.01
CA ALA A 20 40.81 3.54 -6.44
C ALA A 20 39.58 2.67 -6.73
N GLY A 21 39.31 1.67 -5.89
CA GLY A 21 38.12 0.83 -5.98
C GLY A 21 36.82 1.61 -5.75
N ILE A 22 36.77 2.47 -4.72
CA ILE A 22 35.62 3.34 -4.45
C ILE A 22 35.40 4.32 -5.60
N ALA A 23 36.45 4.99 -6.07
CA ALA A 23 36.36 5.92 -7.20
C ALA A 23 35.89 5.21 -8.48
N GLY A 24 36.43 4.02 -8.78
CA GLY A 24 36.01 3.19 -9.90
C GLY A 24 34.55 2.73 -9.80
N TYR A 25 34.11 2.30 -8.61
CA TYR A 25 32.72 1.92 -8.34
C TYR A 25 31.77 3.11 -8.52
N PHE A 26 32.13 4.29 -8.02
CA PHE A 26 31.31 5.50 -8.18
C PHE A 26 31.23 5.99 -9.64
N ILE A 27 32.32 5.91 -10.41
CA ILE A 27 32.30 6.27 -11.85
C ILE A 27 31.49 5.25 -12.66
N LEU A 28 31.58 3.95 -12.32
CA LEU A 28 30.81 2.92 -13.01
C LEU A 28 29.31 3.04 -12.71
N ASN A 29 28.93 3.36 -11.47
CA ASN A 29 27.53 3.59 -11.08
C ASN A 29 26.97 4.94 -11.54
N GLN A 30 27.80 5.88 -11.99
CA GLN A 30 27.35 7.16 -12.59
C GLN A 30 27.21 7.13 -14.11
N ARG A 31 27.28 5.95 -14.75
CA ARG A 31 26.79 5.83 -16.12
C ARG A 31 25.28 6.05 -16.13
N THR A 32 24.91 7.31 -16.37
CA THR A 32 23.64 7.72 -16.95
C THR A 32 23.19 6.66 -17.95
N LEU A 33 22.05 6.03 -17.64
CA LEU A 33 21.36 5.15 -18.57
C LEU A 33 21.26 5.89 -19.92
N SER A 34 21.85 5.31 -20.95
CA SER A 34 21.64 5.75 -22.33
C SER A 34 20.13 5.91 -22.54
N PRO A 35 19.64 7.01 -23.13
CA PRO A 35 18.23 7.13 -23.45
C PRO A 35 17.85 5.93 -24.33
N ALA A 36 16.86 5.17 -23.87
CA ALA A 36 16.28 4.08 -24.63
C ALA A 36 15.75 4.64 -25.96
N PRO A 37 15.84 3.88 -27.08
CA PRO A 37 15.26 4.30 -28.34
C PRO A 37 13.77 4.58 -28.17
N ILE A 38 13.32 5.73 -28.69
CA ILE A 38 11.92 6.17 -28.67
C ILE A 38 11.08 5.09 -29.38
N PRO A 39 10.09 4.46 -28.70
CA PRO A 39 9.14 3.61 -29.40
C PRO A 39 8.28 4.47 -30.34
N SER A 40 8.15 3.99 -31.59
CA SER A 40 7.25 4.54 -32.61
C SER A 40 5.81 4.64 -32.07
N PRO A 41 5.04 5.71 -32.38
CA PRO A 41 3.67 5.85 -31.91
C PRO A 41 2.83 4.67 -32.39
N THR A 42 2.45 3.82 -31.45
CA THR A 42 1.44 2.77 -31.68
C THR A 42 0.08 3.49 -31.76
N PRO A 43 -0.79 3.17 -32.75
CA PRO A 43 -2.09 3.80 -32.86
C PRO A 43 -2.89 3.63 -31.56
N SER A 44 -3.40 4.75 -31.07
CA SER A 44 -4.19 4.88 -29.84
C SER A 44 -5.42 3.97 -29.90
N PRO A 45 -5.61 3.01 -28.97
CA PRO A 45 -6.89 2.36 -28.83
C PRO A 45 -7.90 3.41 -28.36
N THR A 46 -9.00 3.52 -29.10
CA THR A 46 -10.19 4.32 -28.80
C THR A 46 -10.55 4.24 -27.30
N PRO A 47 -10.87 5.37 -26.64
CA PRO A 47 -11.26 5.34 -25.24
C PRO A 47 -12.51 4.47 -25.09
N THR A 48 -12.33 3.28 -24.52
CA THR A 48 -13.42 2.51 -23.96
C THR A 48 -13.96 3.33 -22.79
N PRO A 49 -15.27 3.59 -22.70
CA PRO A 49 -15.82 4.50 -21.70
C PRO A 49 -15.35 4.14 -20.30
N THR A 50 -14.77 5.13 -19.63
CA THR A 50 -14.39 5.11 -18.23
C THR A 50 -15.62 4.70 -17.43
N SER A 51 -15.60 3.50 -16.85
CA SER A 51 -16.53 3.18 -15.78
C SER A 51 -16.15 4.05 -14.58
N GLN A 52 -16.85 5.18 -14.44
CA GLN A 52 -17.08 5.76 -13.13
C GLN A 52 -17.68 4.67 -12.23
N GLY A 53 -17.11 4.52 -11.04
CA GLY A 53 -17.81 3.98 -9.89
C GLY A 53 -17.73 2.47 -9.69
N ASN A 54 -16.74 2.03 -8.92
CA ASN A 54 -17.01 1.22 -7.72
C ASN A 54 -15.73 1.12 -6.88
N LEU A 55 -15.61 1.95 -5.84
CA LEU A 55 -14.92 1.48 -4.63
C LEU A 55 -15.76 0.29 -4.14
N GLY A 56 -15.38 -0.93 -4.53
CA GLY A 56 -15.96 -2.23 -4.13
C GLY A 56 -17.47 -2.24 -3.90
N LYS A 57 -18.24 -2.84 -4.82
CA LYS A 57 -19.65 -3.16 -4.54
C LYS A 57 -19.72 -3.94 -3.21
N PRO A 58 -20.45 -3.45 -2.19
CA PRO A 58 -20.51 -4.13 -0.93
C PRO A 58 -21.15 -5.52 -1.08
N GLU A 59 -20.57 -6.50 -0.40
CA GLU A 59 -21.26 -7.74 -0.01
C GLU A 59 -22.62 -7.37 0.62
N PRO A 60 -23.71 -8.13 0.44
CA PRO A 60 -25.07 -7.71 0.85
C PRO A 60 -25.21 -7.21 2.30
N GLN A 61 -24.33 -7.66 3.20
CA GLN A 61 -24.20 -7.23 4.59
C GLN A 61 -23.62 -5.80 4.78
N MET A 62 -22.80 -5.32 3.85
CA MET A 62 -22.24 -3.95 3.86
C MET A 62 -23.19 -2.90 3.26
N ALA A 63 -24.27 -3.29 2.57
CA ALA A 63 -25.26 -2.35 2.04
C ALA A 63 -26.02 -1.59 3.14
N LEU A 64 -26.07 -2.15 4.35
CA LEU A 64 -26.74 -1.55 5.51
C LEU A 64 -25.79 -0.80 6.45
N SER A 65 -24.49 -1.04 6.34
CA SER A 65 -23.47 -0.47 7.24
C SER A 65 -23.31 1.04 6.96
N PRO A 66 -23.32 1.89 8.01
CA PRO A 66 -23.03 3.30 7.83
C PRO A 66 -21.69 3.51 7.15
N TYR A 67 -21.62 4.46 6.23
CA TYR A 67 -20.39 4.83 5.58
C TYR A 67 -20.24 6.35 5.49
N ILE A 68 -18.99 6.77 5.36
CA ILE A 68 -18.61 8.14 5.01
C ILE A 68 -17.54 8.09 3.93
N GLU A 69 -17.73 8.87 2.88
CA GLU A 69 -16.70 9.13 1.88
C GLU A 69 -16.17 10.53 2.08
N PHE A 70 -14.86 10.69 2.11
CA PHE A 70 -14.21 11.98 2.32
C PHE A 70 -12.89 12.11 1.55
N GLU A 71 -12.47 13.35 1.40
CA GLU A 71 -11.14 13.75 0.95
C GLU A 71 -10.35 14.26 2.16
N ALA A 72 -9.09 13.86 2.28
CA ALA A 72 -8.24 14.22 3.40
C ALA A 72 -6.78 14.44 3.00
N SER A 73 -6.09 15.25 3.80
CA SER A 73 -4.66 15.52 3.71
C SER A 73 -3.91 14.77 4.82
N VAL A 74 -2.84 14.07 4.48
CA VAL A 74 -1.98 13.40 5.47
C VAL A 74 -1.15 14.43 6.22
N ILE A 75 -1.27 14.46 7.55
CA ILE A 75 -0.53 15.37 8.43
C ILE A 75 0.70 14.68 9.01
N SER A 76 0.57 13.42 9.45
CA SER A 76 1.70 12.62 9.92
C SER A 76 1.44 11.12 9.72
N LEU A 77 2.53 10.35 9.73
CA LEU A 77 2.51 8.90 9.60
C LEU A 77 3.29 8.28 10.75
N SER A 78 2.70 7.25 11.37
CA SER A 78 3.36 6.38 12.34
C SER A 78 3.44 4.98 11.73
N LEU A 79 4.62 4.62 11.27
CA LEU A 79 4.87 3.32 10.64
C LEU A 79 5.19 2.28 11.72
N ASP A 80 4.53 1.13 11.67
CA ASP A 80 4.85 -0.02 12.48
C ASP A 80 6.24 -0.55 12.13
N LYS A 81 7.18 -0.43 13.06
CA LYS A 81 8.56 -0.92 12.93
C LYS A 81 8.77 -2.25 13.64
N SER A 82 7.72 -2.83 14.23
CA SER A 82 7.82 -4.10 14.92
C SER A 82 8.18 -5.21 13.94
N ARG A 83 8.83 -6.26 14.43
CA ARG A 83 8.96 -7.52 13.66
C ARG A 83 7.78 -8.45 13.92
N ASN A 84 6.76 -8.00 14.64
CA ASN A 84 5.70 -8.85 15.17
C ASN A 84 4.70 -9.30 14.10
N TYR A 85 4.78 -8.71 12.91
CA TYR A 85 4.07 -9.18 11.73
C TYR A 85 4.89 -10.14 10.87
N TYR A 86 6.09 -10.53 11.31
CA TYR A 86 6.87 -11.60 10.71
C TYR A 86 6.86 -12.87 11.58
N GLU A 87 6.75 -14.04 10.94
CA GLU A 87 7.13 -15.33 11.51
C GLU A 87 8.30 -15.89 10.68
N GLY A 88 9.51 -15.76 11.23
CA GLY A 88 10.74 -15.97 10.46
C GLY A 88 10.88 -14.95 9.33
N GLU A 89 10.84 -15.41 8.08
CA GLU A 89 10.88 -14.56 6.88
C GLU A 89 9.49 -14.28 6.28
N GLN A 90 8.42 -14.86 6.83
CA GLN A 90 7.06 -14.73 6.30
C GLN A 90 6.27 -13.65 7.00
N LEU A 91 5.38 -12.96 6.27
CA LEU A 91 4.43 -12.03 6.87
C LEU A 91 3.20 -12.78 7.37
N VAL A 92 2.91 -12.68 8.67
CA VAL A 92 1.80 -13.38 9.34
C VAL A 92 0.69 -12.45 9.80
N SER A 93 0.94 -11.14 9.85
CA SER A 93 -0.09 -10.15 10.16
C SER A 93 0.14 -8.85 9.39
N VAL A 94 -0.85 -7.97 9.48
CA VAL A 94 -0.87 -6.66 8.84
C VAL A 94 -0.01 -5.69 9.67
N PRO A 95 0.89 -4.88 9.06
CA PRO A 95 1.58 -3.81 9.79
C PRO A 95 0.57 -2.82 10.39
N ASN A 96 0.70 -2.49 11.68
CA ASN A 96 -0.23 -1.59 12.35
C ASN A 96 0.13 -0.10 12.10
N ASP A 97 0.06 0.30 10.84
CA ASP A 97 0.36 1.66 10.42
C ASP A 97 -0.80 2.61 10.71
N VAL A 98 -0.47 3.80 11.22
CA VAL A 98 -1.42 4.84 11.61
C VAL A 98 -1.10 6.13 10.87
N ALA A 99 -2.14 6.85 10.42
CA ALA A 99 -2.00 8.21 9.91
C ALA A 99 -2.83 9.20 10.72
N VAL A 100 -2.25 10.36 11.02
CA VAL A 100 -3.05 11.54 11.38
C VAL A 100 -3.38 12.27 10.08
N ILE A 101 -4.66 12.45 9.82
CA ILE A 101 -5.17 13.09 8.62
C ILE A 101 -6.06 14.28 8.98
N ARG A 102 -6.06 15.31 8.13
CA ARG A 102 -7.04 16.39 8.19
C ARG A 102 -8.14 16.11 7.20
N ILE A 103 -9.38 16.07 7.66
CA ILE A 103 -10.54 15.93 6.78
C ILE A 103 -10.76 17.23 6.02
N ASP A 104 -10.53 17.24 4.71
CA ASP A 104 -10.65 18.44 3.89
C ASP A 104 -12.10 18.65 3.42
N LYS A 105 -12.79 17.55 3.09
CA LYS A 105 -14.15 17.56 2.54
C LYS A 105 -14.86 16.26 2.81
N ILE A 106 -16.11 16.34 3.26
CA ILE A 106 -17.04 15.21 3.26
C ILE A 106 -17.72 15.16 1.88
N VAL A 107 -17.65 14.01 1.23
CA VAL A 107 -18.20 13.79 -0.11
C VAL A 107 -19.63 13.27 0.00
N GLU A 108 -19.82 12.19 0.75
CA GLU A 108 -21.13 11.60 1.01
C GLU A 108 -21.14 10.81 2.32
N THR A 109 -22.32 10.62 2.88
CA THR A 109 -22.59 9.68 3.97
C THR A 109 -23.81 8.84 3.61
N GLY A 110 -23.85 7.58 4.03
CA GLY A 110 -25.00 6.72 3.79
C GLY A 110 -25.01 5.49 4.69
N GLY A 111 -25.92 4.55 4.40
CA GLY A 111 -26.20 3.38 5.24
C GLY A 111 -27.54 3.51 5.97
N SER A 112 -27.95 2.43 6.66
CA SER A 112 -29.29 2.30 7.23
C SER A 112 -29.42 2.73 8.69
N SER A 113 -28.30 3.03 9.36
CA SER A 113 -28.29 3.49 10.76
C SER A 113 -27.66 4.88 10.92
N ASN A 114 -28.14 5.61 11.92
CA ASN A 114 -27.70 6.97 12.24
C ASN A 114 -26.39 6.92 13.03
N PHE A 115 -25.29 6.58 12.38
CA PHE A 115 -23.98 6.69 13.00
C PHE A 115 -23.47 8.13 12.93
N ASP A 116 -23.09 8.68 14.09
CA ASP A 116 -22.52 10.01 14.19
C ASP A 116 -21.00 9.96 13.96
N TRP A 117 -20.57 10.27 12.74
CA TRP A 117 -19.16 10.34 12.37
C TRP A 117 -18.37 11.41 13.15
N THR A 118 -19.04 12.44 13.67
CA THR A 118 -18.37 13.47 14.48
C THR A 118 -17.94 12.94 15.84
N SER A 119 -18.65 11.93 16.38
CA SER A 119 -18.30 11.26 17.65
C SER A 119 -16.94 10.54 17.60
N VAL A 120 -16.48 10.16 16.41
CA VAL A 120 -15.16 9.56 16.16
C VAL A 120 -14.17 10.54 15.55
N GLY A 121 -14.49 11.84 15.57
CA GLY A 121 -13.60 12.91 15.09
C GLY A 121 -13.52 13.06 13.56
N VAL A 122 -14.35 12.33 12.81
CA VAL A 122 -14.41 12.44 11.34
C VAL A 122 -15.36 13.58 10.98
N GLU A 123 -14.81 14.79 11.02
CA GLU A 123 -15.52 16.04 10.72
C GLU A 123 -14.62 16.96 9.88
N LYS A 124 -15.21 17.71 8.93
CA LYS A 124 -14.48 18.66 8.09
C LYS A 124 -13.63 19.63 8.92
N GLY A 125 -12.37 19.75 8.53
CA GLY A 125 -11.38 20.63 9.16
C GLY A 125 -10.70 20.05 10.39
N LYS A 126 -11.14 18.88 10.90
CA LYS A 126 -10.53 18.23 12.06
C LYS A 126 -9.41 17.30 11.66
N ASN A 127 -8.47 17.14 12.59
CA ASN A 127 -7.44 16.11 12.52
C ASN A 127 -7.96 14.85 13.22
N VAL A 128 -7.86 13.70 12.55
CA VAL A 128 -8.26 12.39 13.08
C VAL A 128 -7.12 11.40 12.89
N SER A 129 -6.92 10.54 13.87
CA SER A 129 -5.97 9.41 13.79
C SER A 129 -6.72 8.18 13.32
N LEU A 130 -6.28 7.58 12.22
CA LEU A 130 -6.91 6.38 11.65
C LEU A 130 -5.87 5.29 11.40
N ASP A 131 -6.27 4.06 11.74
CA ASP A 131 -5.56 2.84 11.37
C ASP A 131 -5.89 2.43 9.93
N PHE A 132 -5.02 1.64 9.33
CA PHE A 132 -5.19 1.12 7.96
C PHE A 132 -5.50 -0.38 7.99
N LYS A 133 -6.49 -0.81 7.20
CA LYS A 133 -6.82 -2.25 7.03
C LYS A 133 -5.64 -3.02 6.46
N TYR A 134 -4.84 -2.37 5.61
CA TYR A 134 -3.70 -2.96 4.91
C TYR A 134 -2.39 -2.30 5.38
N THR A 135 -2.02 -1.14 4.84
CA THR A 135 -0.86 -0.34 5.30
C THR A 135 -0.89 0.98 4.55
N VAL A 136 -0.23 2.01 5.11
CA VAL A 136 -0.01 3.28 4.41
C VAL A 136 1.10 3.17 3.36
N ARG A 137 1.80 2.05 3.27
CA ARG A 137 2.92 1.80 2.35
C ARG A 137 2.43 1.27 1.00
N PRO A 138 3.29 1.25 -0.04
CA PRO A 138 2.92 0.66 -1.33
C PRO A 138 2.35 -0.75 -1.16
N THR A 139 1.13 -0.96 -1.66
CA THR A 139 0.35 -2.18 -1.43
C THR A 139 -0.33 -2.66 -2.70
N LYS A 140 -0.43 -3.97 -2.86
CA LYS A 140 -1.31 -4.65 -3.82
C LYS A 140 -2.35 -5.46 -3.07
N ILE A 141 -3.60 -5.33 -3.47
CA ILE A 141 -4.72 -6.10 -2.97
C ILE A 141 -5.21 -6.97 -4.13
N ILE A 142 -5.05 -8.28 -3.98
CA ILE A 142 -5.46 -9.28 -4.97
C ILE A 142 -6.64 -10.03 -4.36
N THR A 143 -7.81 -9.85 -4.94
CA THR A 143 -8.99 -10.64 -4.58
C THR A 143 -9.00 -11.89 -5.44
N LEU A 144 -9.11 -13.06 -4.81
CA LEU A 144 -9.16 -14.36 -5.48
C LEU A 144 -10.54 -14.98 -5.34
N VAL A 145 -11.00 -15.66 -6.40
CA VAL A 145 -12.28 -16.38 -6.36
C VAL A 145 -12.06 -17.73 -5.69
N GLY A 146 -12.77 -17.96 -4.59
CA GLY A 146 -12.81 -19.27 -3.94
C GLY A 146 -13.49 -20.30 -4.85
N GLU A 147 -12.95 -21.50 -4.92
CA GLU A 147 -13.55 -22.58 -5.70
C GLU A 147 -14.93 -22.94 -5.13
N THR A 148 -15.92 -23.14 -6.00
CA THR A 148 -17.24 -23.59 -5.59
C THR A 148 -17.40 -25.05 -5.97
N THR A 149 -17.66 -25.91 -4.99
CA THR A 149 -17.93 -27.33 -5.19
C THR A 149 -19.43 -27.58 -4.99
N GLN A 150 -20.04 -28.33 -5.89
CA GLN A 150 -21.43 -28.76 -5.75
C GLN A 150 -21.47 -30.28 -5.52
N SER A 151 -22.15 -30.69 -4.45
CA SER A 151 -22.42 -32.10 -4.14
C SER A 151 -23.92 -32.27 -3.89
N GLY A 152 -24.62 -32.86 -4.87
CA GLY A 152 -26.08 -32.89 -4.89
C GLY A 152 -26.67 -31.47 -4.89
N ASP A 153 -27.56 -31.19 -3.94
CA ASP A 153 -28.17 -29.87 -3.75
C ASP A 153 -27.33 -28.91 -2.88
N THR A 154 -26.19 -29.37 -2.37
CA THR A 154 -25.31 -28.55 -1.52
C THR A 154 -24.23 -27.88 -2.37
N VAL A 155 -24.18 -26.55 -2.30
CA VAL A 155 -23.10 -25.73 -2.87
C VAL A 155 -22.21 -25.25 -1.73
N SER A 156 -20.95 -25.69 -1.73
CA SER A 156 -19.93 -25.25 -0.76
C SER A 156 -18.90 -24.37 -1.46
N ARG A 157 -18.63 -23.20 -0.88
CA ARG A 157 -17.53 -22.34 -1.33
C ARG A 157 -16.29 -22.63 -0.48
N ASN A 158 -15.19 -22.94 -1.13
CA ASN A 158 -13.89 -23.09 -0.51
C ASN A 158 -13.30 -21.70 -0.28
N ILE A 159 -13.21 -21.28 0.98
CA ILE A 159 -12.67 -19.97 1.36
C ILE A 159 -11.16 -20.04 1.28
N LEU A 160 -10.55 -19.19 0.44
CA LEU A 160 -9.09 -19.11 0.35
C LEU A 160 -8.52 -18.41 1.60
N PRO A 161 -7.45 -18.94 2.22
CA PRO A 161 -6.83 -18.29 3.37
C PRO A 161 -6.24 -16.94 2.95
N THR A 162 -6.42 -15.92 3.79
CA THR A 162 -5.77 -14.63 3.57
C THR A 162 -4.26 -14.79 3.70
N LYS A 163 -3.51 -14.32 2.69
CA LYS A 163 -2.05 -14.39 2.67
C LYS A 163 -1.44 -13.01 2.45
N ILE A 164 -0.39 -12.71 3.20
CA ILE A 164 0.38 -11.47 3.09
C ILE A 164 1.81 -11.83 2.67
N THR A 165 2.34 -11.14 1.67
CA THR A 165 3.73 -11.29 1.21
C THR A 165 4.35 -9.92 0.93
N PHE A 166 5.69 -9.87 0.88
CA PHE A 166 6.40 -8.68 0.41
C PHE A 166 7.07 -9.01 -0.93
N GLU A 167 6.57 -8.41 -2.01
CA GLU A 167 6.97 -8.73 -3.38
C GLU A 167 7.22 -7.42 -4.14
N ASN A 168 8.37 -7.30 -4.80
CA ASN A 168 8.68 -6.16 -5.69
C ASN A 168 8.47 -4.79 -5.02
N ASN A 169 8.81 -4.65 -3.74
CA ASN A 169 8.60 -3.47 -2.88
C ASN A 169 7.13 -3.14 -2.56
N TYR A 170 6.21 -4.08 -2.74
CA TYR A 170 4.83 -3.97 -2.32
C TYR A 170 4.52 -4.95 -1.20
N PHE A 171 3.70 -4.53 -0.25
CA PHE A 171 2.91 -5.46 0.55
C PHE A 171 1.81 -6.03 -0.34
N VAL A 172 1.71 -7.35 -0.44
CA VAL A 172 0.72 -8.01 -1.29
C VAL A 172 -0.24 -8.80 -0.42
N PHE A 173 -1.50 -8.36 -0.39
CA PHE A 173 -2.60 -9.00 0.32
C PHE A 173 -3.39 -9.82 -0.68
N ARG A 174 -3.52 -11.12 -0.43
CA ARG A 174 -4.40 -12.01 -1.18
C ARG A 174 -5.59 -12.33 -0.30
N GLU A 175 -6.76 -11.81 -0.66
CA GLU A 175 -8.02 -11.99 0.07
C GLU A 175 -9.04 -12.75 -0.78
N ASP A 176 -9.92 -13.47 -0.11
CA ASP A 176 -11.01 -14.21 -0.73
C ASP A 176 -12.13 -13.25 -1.15
N GLY A 177 -12.72 -13.45 -2.33
CA GLY A 177 -13.85 -12.66 -2.78
C GLY A 177 -14.55 -13.22 -4.02
N ASN A 178 -15.54 -12.48 -4.53
CA ASN A 178 -16.48 -12.99 -5.54
C ASN A 178 -16.00 -12.83 -6.99
N SER A 179 -14.88 -12.13 -7.21
CA SER A 179 -14.31 -11.89 -8.53
C SER A 179 -12.80 -11.64 -8.42
N GLU A 180 -12.05 -12.09 -9.42
CA GLU A 180 -10.62 -11.80 -9.49
C GLU A 180 -10.40 -10.32 -9.80
N THR A 181 -9.71 -9.63 -8.89
CA THR A 181 -9.37 -8.21 -9.05
C THR A 181 -8.00 -7.92 -8.45
N GLU A 182 -7.27 -6.98 -9.04
CA GLU A 182 -6.04 -6.43 -8.47
C GLU A 182 -6.18 -4.92 -8.31
N THR A 183 -5.94 -4.42 -7.10
CA THR A 183 -5.90 -3.00 -6.78
C THR A 183 -4.53 -2.64 -6.27
N THR A 184 -3.89 -1.63 -6.87
CA THR A 184 -2.61 -1.11 -6.40
C THR A 184 -2.82 0.20 -5.65
N LEU A 185 -2.36 0.25 -4.41
CA LEU A 185 -2.28 1.44 -3.59
C LEU A 185 -0.83 1.96 -3.61
N PRO A 186 -0.60 3.21 -4.06
CA PRO A 186 0.76 3.74 -4.27
C PRO A 186 1.52 4.02 -2.96
N GLY A 187 0.85 3.97 -1.81
CA GLY A 187 1.37 4.44 -0.54
C GLY A 187 1.10 5.93 -0.32
N LEU A 188 1.02 6.32 0.94
CA LEU A 188 0.81 7.69 1.38
C LEU A 188 2.10 8.30 1.93
N GLN A 189 2.24 9.61 1.74
CA GLN A 189 3.31 10.42 2.30
C GLN A 189 2.72 11.59 3.06
N VAL A 190 3.50 12.22 3.94
CA VAL A 190 3.08 13.47 4.58
C VAL A 190 2.82 14.52 3.50
N GLY A 191 1.65 15.16 3.58
CA GLY A 191 1.16 16.11 2.57
C GLY A 191 0.38 15.49 1.41
N SER A 192 0.34 14.16 1.26
CA SER A 192 -0.53 13.51 0.28
C SER A 192 -1.99 13.86 0.54
N LYS A 193 -2.74 14.11 -0.53
CA LYS A 193 -4.20 14.19 -0.51
C LYS A 193 -4.80 12.91 -1.06
N PHE A 194 -5.86 12.42 -0.44
CA PHE A 194 -6.51 11.20 -0.89
C PHE A 194 -8.02 11.24 -0.64
N LYS A 195 -8.75 10.46 -1.44
CA LYS A 195 -10.16 10.14 -1.26
C LYS A 195 -10.28 8.72 -0.72
N THR A 196 -11.13 8.51 0.27
CA THR A 196 -11.44 7.16 0.75
C THR A 196 -12.89 7.08 1.21
N LYS A 197 -13.38 5.85 1.28
CA LYS A 197 -14.66 5.51 1.88
C LYS A 197 -14.38 4.66 3.11
N LEU A 198 -14.92 5.08 4.26
CA LEU A 198 -14.89 4.33 5.50
C LEU A 198 -16.27 3.73 5.75
N TRP A 199 -16.28 2.54 6.32
CA TRP A 199 -17.49 1.85 6.75
C TRP A 199 -17.43 1.62 8.25
N ASN A 200 -18.54 1.85 8.93
CA ASN A 200 -18.75 1.41 10.30
C ASN A 200 -19.17 -0.06 10.28
N GLY A 201 -18.17 -0.95 10.26
CA GLY A 201 -18.32 -2.39 10.48
C GLY A 201 -17.82 -2.77 11.88
N PHE A 202 -16.93 -3.78 11.95
CA PHE A 202 -16.32 -4.22 13.22
C PHE A 202 -15.21 -3.26 13.71
N GLU A 203 -14.48 -2.61 12.80
CA GLU A 203 -13.45 -1.62 13.10
C GLU A 203 -13.46 -0.51 12.03
N ILE A 204 -13.23 0.74 12.43
CA ILE A 204 -13.13 1.87 11.51
C ILE A 204 -11.68 1.99 11.05
N LYS A 205 -11.37 1.45 9.87
CA LYS A 205 -10.02 1.49 9.27
C LYS A 205 -10.07 1.96 7.83
N VAL A 206 -9.03 2.69 7.41
CA VAL A 206 -8.84 3.07 6.01
C VAL A 206 -8.47 1.80 5.22
N GLY A 207 -9.37 1.39 4.33
CA GLY A 207 -9.16 0.29 3.40
C GLY A 207 -8.50 0.78 2.12
N GLN A 208 -9.30 0.86 1.05
CA GLN A 208 -8.85 1.39 -0.24
C GLN A 208 -8.96 2.92 -0.28
N TYR A 209 -8.06 3.55 -1.02
CA TYR A 209 -8.05 5.00 -1.24
C TYR A 209 -7.51 5.33 -2.63
N GLN A 210 -7.77 6.57 -3.06
CA GLN A 210 -7.25 7.14 -4.30
C GLN A 210 -6.51 8.43 -3.99
N ILE A 211 -5.27 8.60 -4.51
CA ILE A 211 -4.56 9.88 -4.40
C ILE A 211 -5.26 10.94 -5.25
N ILE A 212 -5.40 12.13 -4.68
CA ILE A 212 -5.93 13.31 -5.36
C ILE A 212 -4.73 14.25 -5.66
N PRO A 213 -4.59 14.77 -6.88
CA PRO A 213 -3.55 15.73 -7.23
C PRO A 213 -3.70 17.09 -6.52
#